data_AF-B9XQW7-F1
#
_entry.id   AF-B9XQW7-F1
#
_cell.length_a   1.000
_cell.length_b   1.000
_cell.length_c   1.000
_cell.angle_alpha   90.00
_cell.angle_beta   90.00
_cell.angle_gamma   90.00
#
_symmetry.space_group_name_H-M   'P 1'
#
loop_
_entity.id
_entity.type
_entity.pdbx_description
1 polymer ?
#
loop_
_entity_poly.entity_id
_entity_poly.type
_entity_poly.pdbx_seq_one_letter_code
_entity_poly.pdbx_strand_id
1 'polypeptide(L)'
;MNSSSFITPSIHPPGGTGQAGQLKILLQDRQSRLYLQKAHQWTSSRDEAMDFQHSAKASGFVLQSKIPNMDIILSFPDSKYDLRIPCSLPSWNAVQSG
;
A
#
# COMPACT_ATOMS: atom_id res chain seq x y z
N MET A 1 -18.75 28.69 -51.11
CA MET A 1 -18.65 27.35 -50.48
C MET A 1 -17.70 27.47 -49.31
N ASN A 2 -18.27 27.62 -48.13
CA ASN A 2 -17.64 27.93 -46.86
C ASN A 2 -17.48 26.64 -46.04
N SER A 3 -16.29 26.05 -46.05
CA SER A 3 -15.98 24.90 -45.20
C SER A 3 -15.62 25.39 -43.80
N SER A 4 -16.65 25.60 -42.98
CA SER A 4 -16.51 25.81 -41.54
C SER A 4 -15.98 24.52 -40.90
N SER A 5 -14.69 24.50 -40.61
CA SER A 5 -14.08 23.47 -39.77
C SER A 5 -14.51 23.72 -38.34
N PHE A 6 -15.35 22.85 -37.81
CA PHE A 6 -15.71 22.83 -36.40
C PHE A 6 -14.45 22.45 -35.60
N ILE A 7 -13.74 23.46 -35.09
CA ILE A 7 -12.74 23.23 -34.05
C ILE A 7 -13.53 22.91 -32.79
N THR A 8 -13.68 21.63 -32.50
CA THR A 8 -14.17 21.16 -31.20
C THR A 8 -13.21 21.72 -30.15
N PRO A 9 -13.65 22.58 -29.21
CA PRO A 9 -12.81 22.88 -28.07
C PRO A 9 -12.76 21.60 -27.25
N SER A 10 -11.62 20.89 -27.31
CA SER A 10 -11.25 19.91 -26.30
C SER A 10 -11.14 20.67 -24.99
N ILE A 11 -12.26 20.79 -24.28
CA ILE A 11 -12.29 21.11 -22.85
C ILE A 11 -11.65 19.89 -22.19
N HIS A 12 -10.32 19.89 -22.15
CA HIS A 12 -9.59 19.21 -21.11
C HIS A 12 -10.05 19.86 -19.80
N PRO A 13 -10.65 19.12 -18.86
CA PRO A 13 -10.74 19.64 -17.51
C PRO A 13 -9.29 19.90 -17.04
N PRO A 14 -8.94 21.10 -16.54
CA PRO A 14 -7.76 21.29 -15.70
C PRO A 14 -8.10 20.75 -14.30
N GLY A 15 -8.52 19.50 -14.25
CA GLY A 15 -8.63 18.74 -13.03
C GLY A 15 -7.51 17.75 -13.12
N GLY A 16 -6.37 18.05 -12.47
CA GLY A 16 -5.49 16.97 -12.07
C GLY A 16 -6.39 15.90 -11.51
N THR A 17 -6.33 14.69 -12.07
CA THR A 17 -6.89 13.54 -11.39
C THR A 17 -6.15 13.49 -10.07
N GLY A 18 -6.70 14.16 -9.05
CA GLY A 18 -6.60 13.67 -7.70
C GLY A 18 -7.09 12.25 -7.86
N GLN A 19 -6.14 11.31 -7.99
CA GLN A 19 -6.42 9.95 -7.64
C GLN A 19 -7.03 10.09 -6.26
N ALA A 20 -8.35 9.97 -6.18
CA ALA A 20 -9.04 9.74 -4.94
C ALA A 20 -8.37 8.48 -4.43
N GLY A 21 -7.34 8.67 -3.59
CA GLY A 21 -6.23 7.72 -3.52
C GLY A 21 -6.82 6.39 -3.12
N GLN A 22 -6.53 5.35 -3.89
CA GLN A 22 -7.06 4.05 -3.53
C GLN A 22 -6.38 3.61 -2.24
N LEU A 23 -7.11 2.88 -1.40
CA LEU A 23 -6.55 2.20 -0.24
C LEU A 23 -5.28 1.43 -0.68
N LYS A 24 -4.15 1.74 -0.07
CA LYS A 24 -2.89 1.02 -0.28
C LYS A 24 -2.69 0.03 0.84
N ILE A 25 -2.21 -1.17 0.53
CA ILE A 25 -1.83 -2.16 1.52
C ILE A 25 -0.31 -2.26 1.54
N LEU A 26 0.29 -1.74 2.60
CA LEU A 26 1.73 -1.63 2.75
C LEU A 26 2.21 -2.58 3.86
N LEU A 27 3.49 -2.94 3.84
CA LEU A 27 4.16 -3.59 4.96
C LEU A 27 5.10 -2.61 5.63
N GLN A 28 5.06 -2.54 6.95
CA GLN A 28 5.96 -1.73 7.77
C GLN A 28 6.73 -2.63 8.73
N ASP A 29 8.04 -2.42 8.83
CA ASP A 29 8.84 -2.99 9.91
C ASP A 29 8.50 -2.30 11.23
N ARG A 30 8.10 -3.06 12.24
CA ARG A 30 7.66 -2.51 13.52
C ARG A 30 8.81 -1.82 14.27
N GLN A 31 10.04 -2.32 14.11
CA GLN A 31 11.21 -1.80 14.81
C GLN A 31 11.71 -0.50 14.19
N SER A 32 11.96 -0.51 12.88
CA SER A 32 12.56 0.62 12.14
C SER A 32 11.52 1.61 11.63
N ARG A 33 10.24 1.21 11.63
CA ARG A 33 9.11 1.98 11.08
C ARG A 33 9.24 2.30 9.59
N LEU A 34 10.09 1.58 8.88
CA LEU A 34 10.26 1.67 7.44
C LEU A 34 9.23 0.81 6.72
N TYR A 35 8.80 1.27 5.56
CA TYR A 35 7.91 0.57 4.65
C TYR A 35 8.69 -0.26 3.65
N LEU A 36 8.17 -1.43 3.26
CA LEU A 36 8.79 -2.24 2.24
C LEU A 36 8.59 -1.59 0.87
N GLN A 37 9.67 -1.20 0.18
CA GLN A 37 9.63 -0.65 -1.19
C GLN A 37 9.73 -1.77 -2.24
N LYS A 38 10.60 -2.74 -1.99
CA LYS A 38 10.77 -3.96 -2.81
C LYS A 38 11.46 -5.03 -1.97
N ALA A 39 11.61 -6.25 -2.50
CA ALA A 39 12.31 -7.33 -1.79
C ALA A 39 13.68 -6.84 -1.25
N HIS A 40 13.86 -6.93 0.06
CA HIS A 40 15.05 -6.46 0.80
C HIS A 40 15.36 -4.96 0.75
N GLN A 41 14.44 -4.12 0.25
CA GLN A 41 14.60 -2.66 0.28
C GLN A 41 13.47 -2.01 1.07
N TRP A 42 13.86 -1.11 1.95
CA TRP A 42 12.99 -0.37 2.86
C TRP A 42 13.06 1.12 2.60
N THR A 43 11.96 1.83 2.78
CA THR A 43 11.83 3.28 2.59
C THR A 43 11.06 3.89 3.76
N SER A 44 11.36 5.15 4.11
CA SER A 44 10.54 5.91 5.06
C SER A 44 9.28 6.50 4.41
N SER A 45 9.22 6.51 3.08
CA SER A 45 8.13 7.12 2.31
C SER A 45 7.03 6.12 2.00
N ARG A 46 5.79 6.47 2.36
CA ARG A 46 4.60 5.65 2.05
C ARG A 46 4.28 5.62 0.56
N ASP A 47 4.62 6.69 -0.16
CA ASP A 47 4.34 6.78 -1.59
C ASP A 47 5.28 5.91 -2.42
N GLU A 48 6.48 5.67 -1.90
CA GLU A 48 7.46 4.77 -2.49
C GLU A 48 7.30 3.32 -2.01
N ALA A 49 6.41 3.07 -1.04
CA ALA A 49 6.17 1.75 -0.52
C ALA A 49 5.43 0.87 -1.54
N MET A 50 5.74 -0.42 -1.52
CA MET A 50 5.07 -1.41 -2.36
C MET A 50 3.63 -1.59 -1.92
N ASP A 51 2.71 -1.37 -2.85
CA ASP A 51 1.29 -1.66 -2.63
C ASP A 51 0.98 -3.12 -2.98
N PHE A 52 0.63 -3.90 -1.96
CA PHE A 52 0.26 -5.30 -2.08
C PHE A 52 -1.13 -5.52 -2.67
N GLN A 53 -1.96 -4.46 -2.81
CA GLN A 53 -3.37 -4.48 -3.26
C GLN A 53 -4.33 -5.26 -2.35
N HIS A 54 -3.89 -6.40 -1.80
CA HIS A 54 -4.69 -7.32 -1.00
C HIS A 54 -3.93 -7.76 0.26
N SER A 55 -4.63 -7.80 1.40
CA SER A 55 -4.06 -8.22 2.69
C SER A 55 -3.56 -9.67 2.65
N ALA A 56 -4.22 -10.56 1.89
CA ALA A 56 -3.79 -11.94 1.69
C ALA A 56 -2.43 -12.05 0.99
N LYS A 57 -2.11 -11.11 0.08
CA LYS A 57 -0.80 -11.08 -0.59
C LYS A 57 0.28 -10.56 0.35
N ALA A 58 -0.05 -9.55 1.16
CA ALA A 58 0.84 -9.02 2.19
C ALA A 58 1.15 -10.08 3.26
N SER A 59 0.15 -10.80 3.76
CA SER A 59 0.34 -11.86 4.74
C SER A 59 1.14 -13.03 4.17
N GLY A 60 0.84 -13.47 2.94
CA GLY A 60 1.63 -14.49 2.24
C GLY A 60 3.10 -14.09 2.10
N PHE A 61 3.38 -12.82 1.80
CA PHE A 61 4.74 -12.30 1.75
C PHE A 61 5.45 -12.33 3.11
N VAL A 62 4.77 -11.92 4.19
CA VAL A 62 5.33 -11.97 5.56
C VAL A 62 5.68 -13.41 5.94
N LEU A 63 4.78 -14.37 5.67
CA LEU A 63 5.00 -15.78 5.92
C LEU A 63 6.19 -16.34 5.13
N GLN A 64 6.32 -15.98 3.86
CA GLN A 64 7.40 -16.45 3.00
C GLN A 64 8.75 -15.80 3.35
N SER A 65 8.75 -14.50 3.66
CA SER A 65 9.98 -13.74 3.93
C SER A 65 10.58 -14.06 5.29
N LYS A 66 9.82 -14.71 6.20
CA LYS A 66 10.24 -15.05 7.58
C LYS A 66 10.76 -13.83 8.36
N ILE A 67 10.35 -12.63 7.97
CA ILE A 67 10.74 -11.38 8.64
C ILE A 67 9.81 -11.24 9.85
N PRO A 68 10.35 -11.30 11.08
CA PRO A 68 9.53 -11.14 12.27
C PRO A 68 9.11 -9.67 12.42
N ASN A 69 8.05 -9.42 13.20
CA ASN A 69 7.66 -8.08 13.63
C ASN A 69 7.26 -7.13 12.49
N MET A 70 6.50 -7.61 11.52
CA MET A 70 5.91 -6.77 10.47
C MET A 70 4.49 -6.34 10.85
N ASP A 71 4.13 -5.10 10.52
CA ASP A 71 2.76 -4.62 10.58
C ASP A 71 2.22 -4.44 9.14
N ILE A 72 1.01 -4.92 8.88
CA ILE A 72 0.27 -4.61 7.65
C ILE A 72 -0.41 -3.26 7.86
N ILE A 73 -0.10 -2.30 7.00
CA ILE A 73 -0.65 -0.95 7.06
C ILE A 73 -1.65 -0.78 5.92
N LEU A 74 -2.91 -0.53 6.28
CA LEU A 74 -3.94 -0.12 5.33
C LEU A 74 -3.93 1.42 5.33
N SER A 75 -3.34 1.98 4.28
CA SER A 75 -3.20 3.43 4.13
C SER A 75 -4.31 3.99 3.26
N PHE A 76 -5.13 4.85 3.86
CA PHE A 76 -6.26 5.49 3.22
C PHE A 76 -5.84 6.85 2.64
N PRO A 77 -6.47 7.29 1.53
CA PRO A 77 -6.15 8.55 0.87
C PRO A 77 -6.33 9.79 1.76
N ASP A 78 -7.37 9.80 2.58
CA ASP A 78 -7.69 10.88 3.50
C ASP A 78 -7.03 10.60 4.85
N SER A 79 -5.68 10.61 4.81
CA SER A 79 -4.61 10.23 5.75
C SER A 79 -4.79 10.43 7.28
N LYS A 80 -6.01 10.57 7.81
CA LYS A 80 -6.29 10.74 9.23
C LYS A 80 -6.27 9.41 10.00
N TYR A 81 -6.52 8.29 9.33
CA TYR A 81 -6.56 6.97 9.96
C TYR A 81 -5.95 5.92 9.05
N ASP A 82 -4.72 5.50 9.36
CA ASP A 82 -4.17 4.26 8.82
C ASP A 82 -4.51 3.13 9.80
N LEU A 83 -4.99 1.98 9.30
CA LEU A 83 -5.13 0.79 10.14
C LEU A 83 -3.82 0.03 10.16
N ARG A 84 -3.37 -0.36 11.35
CA ARG A 84 -2.20 -1.23 11.54
C ARG A 84 -2.64 -2.57 12.07
N ILE A 85 -2.34 -3.62 11.32
CA ILE A 85 -2.62 -4.99 11.72
C ILE A 85 -1.28 -5.63 12.05
N PRO A 86 -0.98 -5.91 13.33
CA PRO A 86 0.26 -6.56 13.70
C PRO A 86 0.26 -8.00 13.20
N CYS A 87 1.27 -8.36 12.40
CA CYS A 87 1.52 -9.74 11.99
C CYS A 87 2.58 -10.34 12.93
N SER A 88 2.13 -10.98 14.00
CA SER A 88 2.96 -11.95 14.71
C SER A 88 2.90 -13.27 13.96
N LEU A 89 4.05 -13.77 13.48
CA LEU A 89 4.15 -15.19 13.14
C LEU A 89 3.69 -15.99 14.37
N PRO A 90 2.87 -17.04 14.20
CA PRO A 90 2.53 -17.91 15.31
C PRO A 90 3.86 -18.44 15.88
N SER A 91 4.15 -18.13 17.14
CA SER A 91 5.22 -18.82 17.83
C SER A 91 4.79 -20.28 17.90
N TRP A 92 5.54 -21.16 17.25
CA TRP A 92 5.30 -22.61 17.25
C TRP A 92 5.14 -23.17 18.68
N ASN A 93 5.71 -22.49 19.67
CA ASN A 93 5.56 -22.80 21.10
C ASN A 93 4.14 -22.57 21.67
N ALA A 94 3.24 -21.88 20.98
CA ALA A 94 1.86 -21.66 21.45
C ALA A 94 0.90 -22.82 21.11
N VAL A 95 1.31 -23.75 20.23
CA VAL A 95 0.44 -24.85 19.76
C VAL A 95 0.62 -26.16 20.55
N GLN A 96 1.49 -26.19 21.57
CA GLN A 96 1.77 -27.39 22.39
C GLN A 96 1.31 -27.29 23.85
N SER A 97 0.53 -26.27 24.22
CA SER A 97 -0.09 -26.17 25.54
C SER A 97 -1.60 -26.38 25.44
N GLY A 98 -1.99 -27.58 25.02
CA GLY A 98 -3.37 -28.06 24.99
C GLY A 98 -3.39 -29.55 25.26
#